data_AF-A0A7C5JN85-F1
#
_entry.id   AF-A0A7C5JN85-F1
#
_cell.length_a   1.000
_cell.length_b   1.000
_cell.length_c   1.000
_cell.angle_alpha   90.00
_cell.angle_beta   90.00
_cell.angle_gamma   90.00
#
_symmetry.space_group_name_H-M   'P 1'
#
loop_
_entity.id
_entity.type
_entity.pdbx_description
1 polymer ?
#
loop_
_entity_poly.entity_id
_entity_poly.type
_entity_poly.pdbx_seq_one_letter_code
_entity_poly.pdbx_strand_id
1 'polypeptide(L)'
;GDLKRLEMVMRPVMEKFSTEIIRSIRFFKDNTGCDISAVLLAGGGALLESIQQRLVLPGNLTVEVINPFDGVEFAKDSVRDTAMKWAPRFAVAFGLALIRDHAGISLLPEHVKVLKKVSRYAPSAVAVLLLAGFIPFTVGGIIRAVAVREKQQNLEKYRQFLAKYTPDVNRAESLRAELRKKNIALQTIRTQFLREPLWHGMLNSIAGLVPQGVRLTSISSDEKRGTFRSVVLEGVVMKTADNFDATVNSLLKIFASSPFFKNPRLIKAEASSDENKKIIGAFTIECEIVY
;
A
#
# COMPACT_ATOMS: atom_id res chain seq x y z
N GLY A 1 -82.14 -51.62 1.05
CA GLY A 1 -81.90 -52.36 -0.21
C GLY A 1 -80.43 -52.69 -0.36
N ASP A 2 -79.56 -51.67 -0.32
CA ASP A 2 -78.17 -51.83 -0.74
C ASP A 2 -77.21 -52.41 0.31
N LEU A 3 -77.42 -52.15 1.61
CA LEU A 3 -76.58 -52.75 2.67
C LEU A 3 -76.63 -54.29 2.67
N LYS A 4 -77.82 -54.89 2.49
CA LYS A 4 -77.98 -56.35 2.41
C LYS A 4 -77.31 -56.95 1.17
N ARG A 5 -77.27 -56.20 0.05
CA ARG A 5 -76.58 -56.62 -1.18
C ARG A 5 -75.07 -56.58 -0.99
N LEU A 6 -74.56 -55.52 -0.39
CA LEU A 6 -73.14 -55.40 -0.06
C LEU A 6 -72.69 -56.52 0.88
N GLU A 7 -73.50 -56.83 1.88
CA GLU A 7 -73.24 -57.91 2.82
C GLU A 7 -73.17 -59.30 2.14
N MET A 8 -74.08 -59.59 1.21
CA MET A 8 -74.03 -60.82 0.40
C MET A 8 -72.75 -60.93 -0.43
N VAL A 9 -72.24 -59.83 -0.96
CA VAL A 9 -71.01 -59.80 -1.76
C VAL A 9 -69.76 -59.90 -0.87
N MET A 10 -69.78 -59.27 0.31
CA MET A 10 -68.64 -59.27 1.23
C MET A 10 -68.45 -60.61 1.96
N ARG A 11 -69.53 -61.33 2.26
CA ARG A 11 -69.47 -62.60 3.00
C ARG A 11 -68.48 -63.63 2.41
N PRO A 12 -68.53 -64.00 1.11
CA PRO A 12 -67.58 -64.97 0.56
C PRO A 12 -66.13 -64.46 0.58
N VAL A 13 -65.91 -63.15 0.51
CA VAL A 13 -64.57 -62.56 0.63
C VAL A 13 -64.05 -62.71 2.07
N MET A 14 -64.90 -62.45 3.07
CA MET A 14 -64.56 -62.61 4.48
C MET A 14 -64.28 -64.06 4.87
N GLU A 15 -65.06 -65.01 4.35
CA GLU A 15 -64.85 -66.44 4.59
C GLU A 15 -63.51 -66.92 3.99
N LYS A 16 -63.19 -66.49 2.76
CA LYS A 16 -61.87 -66.75 2.15
C LYS A 16 -60.75 -66.12 2.96
N PHE A 17 -60.92 -64.88 3.42
CA PHE A 17 -59.92 -64.18 4.21
C PHE A 17 -59.65 -64.86 5.56
N SER A 18 -60.70 -65.27 6.27
CA SER A 18 -60.54 -66.05 7.51
C SER A 18 -59.82 -67.38 7.25
N THR A 19 -60.23 -68.10 6.20
CA THR A 19 -59.59 -69.38 5.84
C THR A 19 -58.09 -69.23 5.58
N GLU A 20 -57.68 -68.16 4.89
CA GLU A 20 -56.28 -67.90 4.59
C GLU A 20 -55.47 -67.50 5.83
N ILE A 21 -56.08 -66.74 6.76
CA ILE A 21 -55.47 -66.44 8.06
C ILE A 21 -55.26 -67.72 8.86
N ILE A 22 -56.28 -68.59 8.95
CA ILE A 22 -56.19 -69.88 9.66
C ILE A 22 -55.08 -70.74 9.06
N ARG A 23 -54.98 -70.78 7.73
CA ARG A 23 -53.92 -71.51 7.02
C ARG A 23 -52.53 -70.98 7.37
N SER A 24 -52.38 -69.66 7.40
CA SER A 24 -51.12 -68.99 7.75
C SER A 24 -50.73 -69.25 9.22
N ILE A 25 -51.69 -69.21 10.13
CA ILE A 25 -51.50 -69.54 11.55
C ILE A 25 -51.05 -71.00 11.71
N ARG A 26 -51.71 -71.94 11.02
CA ARG A 26 -51.33 -73.36 11.06
C ARG A 26 -49.91 -73.57 10.50
N PHE A 27 -49.60 -72.97 9.36
CA PHE A 27 -48.26 -73.04 8.77
C PHE A 27 -47.18 -72.50 9.71
N PHE A 28 -47.45 -71.37 10.40
CA PHE A 28 -46.54 -70.84 11.41
C PHE A 28 -46.34 -71.82 12.58
N LYS A 29 -47.43 -72.38 13.11
CA LYS A 29 -47.39 -73.36 14.21
C LYS A 29 -46.62 -74.63 13.81
N ASP A 30 -46.87 -75.15 12.61
CA ASP A 30 -46.20 -76.36 12.12
C ASP A 30 -44.68 -76.14 11.94
N ASN A 31 -44.27 -74.93 11.53
CA ASN A 31 -42.86 -74.62 11.30
C ASN A 31 -42.09 -74.19 12.55
N THR A 32 -42.74 -73.51 13.50
CA THR A 32 -42.08 -72.95 14.68
C THR A 32 -42.36 -73.72 15.96
N GLY A 33 -43.42 -74.52 15.99
CA GLY A 33 -43.94 -75.16 17.20
C GLY A 33 -44.61 -74.19 18.18
N CYS A 34 -44.67 -72.89 17.88
CA CYS A 34 -45.21 -71.86 18.76
C CYS A 34 -46.71 -71.66 18.54
N ASP A 35 -47.45 -71.50 19.63
CA ASP A 35 -48.84 -71.06 19.61
C ASP A 35 -48.93 -69.53 19.52
N ILE A 36 -49.98 -69.05 18.85
CA ILE A 36 -50.29 -67.63 18.72
C ILE A 36 -51.32 -67.26 19.80
N SER A 37 -51.10 -66.14 20.48
CA SER A 37 -52.02 -65.63 21.52
C SER A 37 -53.06 -64.66 20.99
N ALA A 38 -52.71 -63.85 19.99
CA ALA A 38 -53.57 -62.81 19.44
C ALA A 38 -53.27 -62.51 17.97
N VAL A 39 -54.28 -61.99 17.26
CA VAL A 39 -54.17 -61.49 15.89
C VAL A 39 -54.38 -59.99 15.90
N LEU A 40 -53.36 -59.25 15.49
CA LEU A 40 -53.40 -57.79 15.39
C LEU A 40 -53.65 -57.36 13.94
N LEU A 41 -54.77 -56.69 13.70
CA LEU A 41 -55.15 -56.16 12.39
C LEU A 41 -54.55 -54.77 12.19
N ALA A 42 -53.80 -54.60 11.10
CA ALA A 42 -53.19 -53.34 10.69
C ALA A 42 -53.60 -52.95 9.26
N GLY A 43 -53.28 -51.72 8.86
CA GLY A 43 -53.54 -51.20 7.52
C GLY A 43 -54.96 -50.67 7.30
N GLY A 44 -55.28 -50.33 6.06
CA GLY A 44 -56.58 -49.73 5.72
C GLY A 44 -57.76 -50.69 5.79
N GLY A 45 -57.54 -51.99 5.58
CA GLY A 45 -58.58 -53.01 5.66
C GLY A 45 -59.08 -53.27 7.09
N ALA A 46 -58.25 -53.01 8.10
CA ALA A 46 -58.62 -53.13 9.51
C ALA A 46 -59.73 -52.15 9.94
N LEU A 47 -59.99 -51.11 9.14
CA LEU A 47 -61.06 -50.12 9.36
C LEU A 47 -62.41 -50.55 8.78
N LEU A 48 -62.51 -51.72 8.14
CA LEU A 48 -63.79 -52.25 7.69
C LEU A 48 -64.68 -52.53 8.89
N GLU A 49 -65.91 -52.02 8.82
CA GLU A 49 -66.89 -52.19 9.90
C GLU A 49 -67.15 -53.67 10.17
N SER A 50 -67.18 -54.04 11.46
CA SER A 50 -67.40 -55.42 11.92
C SER A 50 -66.35 -56.45 11.43
N ILE A 51 -65.17 -56.04 10.96
CA ILE A 51 -64.15 -57.01 10.50
C ILE A 51 -63.73 -57.97 11.61
N GLN A 52 -63.54 -57.47 12.83
CA GLN A 52 -63.19 -58.27 14.01
C GLN A 52 -64.29 -59.29 14.34
N GLN A 53 -65.56 -58.88 14.26
CA GLN A 53 -66.71 -59.71 14.56
C GLN A 53 -66.96 -60.79 13.49
N ARG A 54 -66.59 -60.49 12.24
CA ARG A 54 -66.77 -61.38 11.08
C ARG A 54 -65.60 -62.35 10.89
N LEU A 55 -64.45 -62.09 11.49
CA LEU A 55 -63.30 -63.00 11.53
C LEU A 55 -63.53 -64.11 12.55
N VAL A 56 -64.10 -65.22 12.09
CA VAL A 56 -64.22 -66.43 12.90
C VAL A 56 -62.89 -67.19 12.84
N LEU A 57 -62.10 -67.12 13.90
CA LEU A 57 -60.84 -67.85 14.03
C LEU A 57 -60.98 -69.00 15.05
N PRO A 58 -60.26 -70.11 14.86
CA PRO A 58 -60.33 -71.27 15.74
C PRO A 58 -59.62 -71.00 17.07
N GLY A 59 -60.23 -71.45 18.17
CA GLY A 59 -59.69 -71.29 19.53
C GLY A 59 -59.99 -69.91 20.15
N ASN A 60 -59.47 -69.67 21.34
CA ASN A 60 -59.63 -68.39 22.08
C ASN A 60 -58.68 -67.29 21.59
N LEU A 61 -58.42 -67.23 20.28
CA LEU A 61 -57.56 -66.20 19.67
C LEU A 61 -58.29 -64.86 19.68
N THR A 62 -57.72 -63.85 20.33
CA THR A 62 -58.26 -62.50 20.32
C THR A 62 -57.89 -61.79 19.01
N VAL A 63 -58.85 -61.06 18.43
CA VAL A 63 -58.64 -60.27 17.21
C VAL A 63 -58.79 -58.80 17.53
N GLU A 64 -57.69 -58.06 17.48
CA GLU A 64 -57.63 -56.66 17.89
C GLU A 64 -57.14 -55.79 16.73
N VAL A 65 -57.71 -54.59 16.58
CA VAL A 65 -57.24 -53.60 15.62
C VAL A 65 -56.14 -52.79 16.31
N ILE A 66 -54.95 -52.77 15.72
CA ILE A 66 -53.80 -52.14 16.35
C ILE A 66 -53.94 -50.61 16.38
N ASN A 67 -53.66 -50.03 17.54
CA ASN A 67 -53.42 -48.60 17.66
C ASN A 67 -51.91 -48.34 17.81
N PRO A 68 -51.17 -47.97 16.74
CA PRO A 68 -49.74 -47.68 16.87
C PRO A 68 -49.45 -46.44 17.71
N PHE A 69 -50.44 -45.58 17.95
CA PHE A 69 -50.27 -44.35 18.74
C PHE A 69 -50.57 -44.54 20.23
N ASP A 70 -50.78 -45.77 20.68
CA ASP A 70 -50.98 -46.02 22.10
C ASP A 70 -49.73 -45.63 22.90
N GLY A 71 -49.92 -44.87 23.99
CA GLY A 71 -48.83 -44.28 24.76
C GLY A 71 -48.06 -43.11 24.10
N VAL A 72 -48.52 -42.60 22.95
CA VAL A 72 -47.89 -41.45 22.28
C VAL A 72 -48.53 -40.13 22.70
N GLU A 73 -47.70 -39.17 23.13
CA GLU A 73 -48.14 -37.80 23.40
C GLU A 73 -48.21 -36.98 22.12
N PHE A 74 -49.34 -36.30 21.92
CA PHE A 74 -49.57 -35.42 20.78
C PHE A 74 -49.50 -33.96 21.24
N ALA A 75 -48.79 -33.12 20.49
CA ALA A 75 -48.67 -31.69 20.81
C ALA A 75 -49.98 -30.90 20.64
N LYS A 76 -50.96 -31.44 19.90
CA LYS A 76 -52.27 -30.83 19.64
C LYS A 76 -53.35 -31.90 19.57
N ASP A 77 -54.48 -31.68 20.22
CA ASP A 77 -55.62 -32.61 20.22
C ASP A 77 -56.20 -32.83 18.82
N SER A 78 -56.27 -31.79 17.98
CA SER A 78 -56.77 -31.92 16.61
C SER A 78 -55.95 -32.88 15.74
N VAL A 79 -54.64 -32.98 16.01
CA VAL A 79 -53.75 -33.94 15.35
C VAL A 79 -53.99 -35.33 15.89
N ARG A 80 -54.15 -35.47 17.22
CA ARG A 80 -54.50 -36.74 17.86
C ARG A 80 -55.78 -37.33 17.29
N ASP A 81 -56.85 -36.55 17.22
CA ASP A 81 -58.16 -37.03 16.75
C ASP A 81 -58.09 -37.52 15.29
N THR A 82 -57.39 -36.76 14.45
CA THR A 82 -57.19 -37.12 13.05
C THR A 82 -56.33 -38.39 12.92
N ALA A 83 -55.26 -38.50 13.71
CA ALA A 83 -54.37 -39.65 13.71
C ALA A 83 -55.10 -40.91 14.22
N MET A 84 -55.83 -40.81 15.32
CA MET A 84 -56.57 -41.92 15.94
C MET A 84 -57.63 -42.51 14.99
N LYS A 85 -58.31 -41.67 14.20
CA LYS A 85 -59.29 -42.13 13.18
C LYS A 85 -58.69 -43.09 12.15
N TRP A 86 -57.41 -42.93 11.83
CA TRP A 86 -56.71 -43.71 10.80
C TRP A 86 -55.57 -44.54 11.38
N ALA A 87 -55.54 -44.75 12.70
CA ALA A 87 -54.38 -45.30 13.40
C ALA A 87 -53.84 -46.60 12.79
N PRO A 88 -54.67 -47.61 12.44
CA PRO A 88 -54.17 -48.86 11.88
C PRO A 88 -53.42 -48.67 10.55
N ARG A 89 -53.77 -47.65 9.76
CA ARG A 89 -53.08 -47.32 8.49
C ARG A 89 -51.67 -46.82 8.70
N PHE A 90 -51.41 -46.19 9.84
CA PHE A 90 -50.11 -45.60 10.15
C PHE A 90 -49.14 -46.58 10.80
N ALA A 91 -49.52 -47.84 11.08
CA ALA A 91 -48.66 -48.80 11.78
C ALA A 91 -47.25 -48.90 11.18
N VAL A 92 -47.14 -49.00 9.85
CA VAL A 92 -45.84 -49.08 9.16
C VAL A 92 -45.08 -47.75 9.23
N ALA A 93 -45.73 -46.64 8.92
CA ALA A 93 -45.10 -45.32 8.93
C ALA A 93 -44.63 -44.93 10.33
N PHE A 94 -45.42 -45.26 11.34
CA PHE A 94 -45.09 -45.05 12.74
C PHE A 94 -43.91 -45.93 13.17
N GLY A 95 -43.91 -47.21 12.79
CA GLY A 95 -42.77 -48.10 13.01
C GLY A 95 -41.48 -47.55 12.39
N LEU A 96 -41.54 -47.06 11.15
CA LEU A 96 -40.39 -46.43 10.48
C LEU A 96 -39.90 -45.16 11.21
N ALA A 97 -40.81 -44.38 11.79
CA ALA A 97 -40.46 -43.18 12.56
C ALA A 97 -39.82 -43.52 13.93
N LEU A 98 -40.15 -44.67 14.51
CA LEU A 98 -39.54 -45.15 15.76
C LEU A 98 -38.11 -45.68 15.58
N ILE A 99 -37.70 -46.03 14.35
CA ILE A 99 -36.35 -46.54 14.09
C ILE A 99 -35.33 -45.44 14.41
N ARG A 100 -34.73 -45.52 15.61
CA ARG A 100 -33.56 -44.74 15.99
C ARG A 100 -32.29 -45.35 15.40
N ASP A 101 -31.26 -44.51 15.23
CA ASP A 101 -30.03 -44.65 14.44
C ASP A 101 -29.27 -46.01 14.46
N HIS A 102 -29.65 -47.00 15.28
CA HIS A 102 -28.88 -48.23 15.51
C HIS A 102 -29.69 -49.55 15.55
N ALA A 103 -31.03 -49.52 15.55
CA ALA A 103 -31.84 -50.75 15.71
C ALA A 103 -32.39 -51.31 14.38
N GLY A 104 -32.27 -50.57 13.29
CA GLY A 104 -32.83 -50.94 11.98
C GLY A 104 -31.77 -51.33 10.95
N ILE A 105 -32.12 -52.27 10.06
CA ILE A 105 -31.33 -52.59 8.88
C ILE A 105 -31.36 -51.37 7.95
N SER A 106 -30.27 -50.60 7.91
CA SER A 106 -30.16 -49.43 7.04
C SER A 106 -29.56 -49.82 5.69
N LEU A 107 -30.41 -49.87 4.66
CA LEU A 107 -30.02 -50.12 3.26
C LEU A 107 -29.38 -48.91 2.57
N LEU A 108 -29.10 -47.82 3.31
CA LEU A 108 -28.44 -46.65 2.76
C LEU A 108 -26.95 -46.95 2.48
N PRO A 109 -26.44 -46.64 1.28
CA PRO A 109 -25.02 -46.72 0.98
C PRO A 109 -24.17 -45.88 1.94
N GLU A 110 -22.96 -46.34 2.26
CA GLU A 110 -22.08 -45.66 3.21
C GLU A 110 -21.74 -44.22 2.82
N HIS A 111 -21.53 -43.95 1.52
CA HIS A 111 -21.22 -42.60 1.04
C HIS A 111 -22.33 -41.58 1.39
N VAL A 112 -23.60 -42.01 1.35
CA VAL A 112 -24.75 -41.16 1.73
C VAL A 112 -24.81 -40.95 3.25
N LYS A 113 -24.41 -41.95 4.03
CA LYS A 113 -24.36 -41.85 5.51
C LYS A 113 -23.33 -40.80 5.95
N VAL A 114 -22.17 -40.76 5.31
CA VAL A 114 -21.12 -39.76 5.60
C VAL A 114 -21.60 -38.35 5.24
N LEU A 115 -22.21 -38.17 4.07
CA LEU A 115 -22.76 -36.87 3.64
C LEU A 115 -23.77 -36.31 4.64
N LYS A 116 -24.71 -37.14 5.13
CA LYS A 116 -25.68 -36.73 6.16
C LYS A 116 -25.03 -36.36 7.49
N LYS A 117 -23.95 -37.03 7.87
CA LYS A 117 -23.21 -36.73 9.10
C LYS A 117 -22.49 -35.39 8.96
N VAL A 118 -21.83 -35.14 7.83
CA VAL A 118 -21.14 -33.88 7.54
C VAL A 118 -22.13 -32.72 7.49
N SER A 119 -23.27 -32.87 6.81
CA SER A 119 -24.26 -31.79 6.71
C SER A 119 -24.87 -31.41 8.06
N ARG A 120 -24.96 -32.35 9.01
CA ARG A 120 -25.45 -32.09 10.38
C ARG A 120 -24.50 -31.19 11.17
N TYR A 121 -23.19 -31.31 10.97
CA TYR A 121 -22.17 -30.54 11.71
C TYR A 121 -21.64 -29.32 10.94
N ALA A 122 -21.88 -29.24 9.64
CA ALA A 122 -21.47 -28.13 8.78
C ALA A 122 -21.85 -26.74 9.33
N PRO A 123 -23.10 -26.45 9.77
CA PRO A 123 -23.43 -25.11 10.26
C PRO A 123 -22.67 -24.74 11.53
N SER A 124 -22.50 -25.68 12.46
CA SER A 124 -21.76 -25.46 13.71
C SER A 124 -20.27 -25.23 13.45
N ALA A 125 -19.68 -25.97 12.50
CA ALA A 125 -18.27 -25.81 12.14
C ALA A 125 -18.00 -24.43 11.50
N VAL A 126 -18.91 -23.96 10.63
CA VAL A 126 -18.81 -22.62 10.03
C VAL A 126 -18.92 -21.53 11.09
N ALA A 127 -19.85 -21.66 12.06
CA ALA A 127 -19.97 -20.71 13.15
C ALA A 127 -18.69 -20.62 14.01
N VAL A 128 -18.08 -21.76 14.34
CA VAL A 128 -16.82 -21.81 15.09
C VAL A 128 -15.67 -21.14 14.32
N LEU A 129 -15.56 -21.39 13.01
CA LEU A 129 -14.55 -20.76 12.16
C LEU A 129 -14.73 -19.23 12.08
N LEU A 130 -15.97 -18.76 11.95
CA LEU A 130 -16.27 -17.33 11.93
C LEU A 130 -15.91 -16.66 13.26
N LEU A 131 -16.25 -17.28 14.39
CA LEU A 131 -15.88 -16.79 15.72
C LEU A 131 -14.36 -16.78 15.91
N ALA A 132 -13.67 -17.85 15.49
CA ALA A 132 -12.21 -17.95 15.57
C ALA A 132 -11.50 -16.90 14.72
N GLY A 133 -12.09 -16.42 13.62
CA GLY A 133 -11.55 -15.31 12.83
C GLY A 133 -11.88 -13.93 13.40
N PHE A 134 -13.09 -13.74 13.92
CA PHE A 134 -13.58 -12.44 14.37
C PHE A 134 -12.96 -11.98 15.70
N ILE A 135 -12.73 -12.90 16.64
CA ILE A 135 -12.12 -12.60 17.95
C ILE A 135 -10.69 -12.03 17.81
N PRO A 136 -9.73 -12.65 17.10
CA PRO A 136 -8.39 -12.09 16.96
C PRO A 136 -8.38 -10.79 16.13
N PHE A 137 -9.32 -10.61 15.20
CA PHE A 137 -9.44 -9.36 14.45
C PHE A 137 -9.81 -8.19 15.37
N THR A 138 -10.81 -8.37 16.24
CA THR A 138 -11.25 -7.32 17.17
C THR A 138 -10.19 -7.02 18.23
N VAL A 139 -9.61 -8.06 18.85
CA VAL A 139 -8.55 -7.90 19.86
C VAL A 139 -7.30 -7.25 19.26
N GLY A 140 -6.86 -7.71 18.09
CA GLY A 140 -5.71 -7.13 17.38
C GLY A 140 -5.94 -5.67 16.97
N GLY A 141 -7.17 -5.33 16.58
CA GLY A 141 -7.57 -3.95 16.29
C GLY A 141 -7.43 -3.03 17.51
N ILE A 142 -7.89 -3.47 18.68
CA ILE A 142 -7.79 -2.70 19.94
C ILE A 142 -6.33 -2.47 20.32
N ILE A 143 -5.48 -3.51 20.27
CA ILE A 143 -4.05 -3.40 20.61
C ILE A 143 -3.36 -2.39 19.69
N ARG A 144 -3.62 -2.45 18.38
CA ARG A 144 -3.07 -1.49 17.42
C ARG A 144 -3.57 -0.07 17.67
N ALA A 145 -4.84 0.11 18.00
CA ALA A 145 -5.41 1.43 18.29
C ALA A 145 -4.77 2.06 19.54
N VAL A 146 -4.54 1.29 20.59
CA VAL A 146 -3.85 1.76 21.80
C VAL A 146 -2.39 2.12 21.49
N ALA A 147 -1.67 1.26 20.77
CA ALA A 147 -0.28 1.52 20.39
C ALA A 147 -0.13 2.78 19.51
N VAL A 148 -1.10 3.05 18.62
CA VAL A 148 -1.12 4.28 17.82
C VAL A 148 -1.37 5.51 18.69
N ARG A 149 -2.32 5.44 19.64
CA ARG A 149 -2.58 6.55 20.57
C ARG A 149 -1.37 6.90 21.42
N GLU A 150 -0.68 5.90 21.95
CA GLU A 150 0.53 6.11 22.75
C GLU A 150 1.64 6.76 21.92
N LYS A 151 1.84 6.29 20.67
CA LYS A 151 2.78 6.93 19.75
C LYS A 151 2.39 8.38 19.45
N GLN A 152 1.12 8.68 19.24
CA GLN A 152 0.66 10.06 19.00
C GLN A 152 0.96 10.97 20.19
N GLN A 153 0.67 10.54 21.41
CA GLN A 153 0.97 11.32 22.61
C GLN A 153 2.47 11.57 22.79
N ASN A 154 3.29 10.55 22.55
CA ASN A 154 4.74 10.70 22.61
C ASN A 154 5.24 11.65 21.51
N LEU A 155 4.67 11.58 20.30
CA LEU A 155 5.03 12.44 19.18
C LEU A 155 4.67 13.91 19.45
N GLU A 156 3.56 14.18 20.14
CA GLU A 156 3.22 15.53 20.61
C GLU A 156 4.22 16.04 21.66
N LYS A 157 4.61 15.20 22.64
CA LYS A 157 5.67 15.56 23.59
C LYS A 157 6.98 15.87 22.87
N TYR A 158 7.41 15.03 21.93
CA TYR A 158 8.61 15.27 21.12
C TYR A 158 8.49 16.55 20.28
N ARG A 159 7.32 16.84 19.71
CA ARG A 159 7.07 18.09 18.98
C ARG A 159 7.21 19.31 19.88
N GLN A 160 6.69 19.25 21.11
CA GLN A 160 6.83 20.34 22.08
C GLN A 160 8.29 20.53 22.51
N PHE A 161 9.03 19.43 22.75
CA PHE A 161 10.46 19.51 23.02
C PHE A 161 11.22 20.13 21.85
N LEU A 162 10.95 19.70 20.61
CA LEU A 162 11.59 20.28 19.43
C LEU A 162 11.21 21.75 19.22
N ALA A 163 9.95 22.14 19.45
CA ALA A 163 9.50 23.53 19.36
C ALA A 163 10.20 24.46 20.36
N LYS A 164 10.71 23.92 21.47
CA LYS A 164 11.54 24.68 22.43
C LYS A 164 12.93 24.98 21.87
N TYR A 165 13.49 24.10 21.03
CA TYR A 165 14.85 24.21 20.49
C TYR A 165 14.89 24.74 19.05
N THR A 166 13.78 24.78 18.32
CA THR A 166 13.68 25.43 16.99
C THR A 166 14.16 26.88 16.96
N PRO A 167 13.88 27.76 17.95
CA PRO A 167 14.40 29.14 17.90
C PRO A 167 15.93 29.20 17.98
N ASP A 168 16.56 28.31 18.75
CA ASP A 168 18.03 28.26 18.89
C ASP A 168 18.70 27.71 17.62
N VAL A 169 18.08 26.71 16.98
CA VAL A 169 18.54 26.20 15.67
C VAL A 169 18.44 27.28 14.60
N ASN A 170 17.31 28.00 14.53
CA ASN A 170 17.13 29.10 13.59
C ASN A 170 18.11 30.25 13.86
N ARG A 171 18.44 30.51 15.14
CA ARG A 171 19.46 31.50 15.54
C ARG A 171 20.87 31.05 15.14
N ALA A 172 21.20 29.77 15.29
CA ALA A 172 22.47 29.23 14.86
C ALA A 172 22.61 29.27 13.32
N GLU A 173 21.54 28.98 12.58
CA GLU A 173 21.52 29.09 11.12
C GLU A 173 21.66 30.53 10.64
N SER A 174 20.94 31.47 11.25
CA SER A 174 21.06 32.89 10.88
C SER A 174 22.45 33.45 11.18
N LEU A 175 23.06 33.06 12.31
CA LEU A 175 24.43 33.45 12.64
C LEU A 175 25.46 32.84 11.68
N ARG A 176 25.28 31.57 11.28
CA ARG A 176 26.11 30.94 10.25
C ARG A 176 25.97 31.64 8.89
N ALA A 177 24.76 32.04 8.52
CA ALA A 177 24.52 32.79 7.29
C ALA A 177 25.20 34.17 7.34
N GLU A 178 25.18 34.86 8.48
CA GLU A 178 25.86 36.14 8.67
C GLU A 178 27.39 36.00 8.60
N LEU A 179 27.95 34.98 9.26
CA LEU A 179 29.38 34.66 9.18
C LEU A 179 29.80 34.34 7.75
N ARG A 180 28.97 33.61 7.00
CA ARG A 180 29.22 33.30 5.59
C ARG A 180 29.26 34.58 4.74
N LYS A 181 28.33 35.52 4.95
CA LYS A 181 28.35 36.82 4.26
C LYS A 181 29.62 37.62 4.57
N LYS A 182 30.01 37.70 5.85
CA LYS A 182 31.23 38.40 6.28
C LYS A 182 32.50 37.79 5.67
N ASN A 183 32.61 36.47 5.65
CA ASN A 183 33.76 35.78 5.05
C ASN A 183 33.84 35.99 3.53
N ILE A 184 32.71 35.95 2.82
CA ILE A 184 32.68 36.26 1.38
C ILE A 184 33.12 37.71 1.14
N ALA A 185 32.62 38.66 1.92
CA ALA A 185 33.02 40.07 1.80
C ALA A 185 34.52 40.28 2.02
N LEU A 186 35.10 39.65 3.05
CA LEU A 186 36.54 39.69 3.31
C LEU A 186 37.35 39.09 2.15
N GLN A 187 36.86 38.01 1.55
CA GLN A 187 37.51 37.37 0.41
C GLN A 187 37.47 38.27 -0.84
N THR A 188 36.37 38.99 -1.08
CA THR A 188 36.25 39.95 -2.19
C THR A 188 37.19 41.16 -2.00
N ILE A 189 37.27 41.73 -0.80
CA ILE A 189 38.18 42.84 -0.50
C ILE A 189 39.64 42.42 -0.73
N ARG A 190 40.01 41.22 -0.27
CA ARG A 190 41.37 40.68 -0.45
C ARG A 190 41.74 40.47 -1.91
N THR A 191 40.80 40.09 -2.78
CA THR A 191 41.10 39.79 -4.20
C THR A 191 41.12 41.03 -5.10
N GLN A 192 40.41 42.10 -4.73
CA GLN A 192 40.41 43.36 -5.50
C GLN A 192 41.66 44.21 -5.21
N PHE A 193 42.07 44.36 -3.95
CA PHE A 193 43.21 45.21 -3.59
C PHE A 193 44.58 44.68 -4.04
N LEU A 194 44.71 43.38 -4.30
CA LEU A 194 45.98 42.76 -4.71
C LEU A 194 46.22 42.73 -6.23
N ARG A 195 45.33 43.34 -7.04
CA ARG A 195 45.38 43.23 -8.52
C ARG A 195 45.53 44.56 -9.27
N GLU A 196 45.55 45.70 -8.59
CA GLU A 196 45.77 47.00 -9.25
C GLU A 196 47.27 47.31 -9.39
N PRO A 197 47.75 47.84 -10.55
CA PRO A 197 49.10 48.39 -10.67
C PRO A 197 49.28 49.54 -9.68
N LEU A 198 50.49 49.72 -9.15
CA LEU A 198 50.87 50.90 -8.36
C LEU A 198 50.98 52.14 -9.29
N TRP A 199 49.87 52.53 -9.91
CA TRP A 199 49.76 53.61 -10.89
C TRP A 199 50.39 54.90 -10.38
N HIS A 200 50.20 55.19 -9.09
CA HIS A 200 50.80 56.36 -8.46
C HIS A 200 52.33 56.38 -8.59
N GLY A 201 53.00 55.26 -8.31
CA GLY A 201 54.46 55.14 -8.42
C GLY A 201 54.95 55.17 -9.87
N MET A 202 54.24 54.47 -10.76
CA MET A 202 54.57 54.42 -12.18
C MET A 202 54.43 55.79 -12.85
N LEU A 203 53.33 56.50 -12.61
CA LEU A 203 53.07 57.82 -13.19
C LEU A 203 54.08 58.85 -12.68
N ASN A 204 54.45 58.79 -11.40
CA ASN A 204 55.48 59.66 -10.84
C ASN A 204 56.86 59.38 -11.46
N SER A 205 57.19 58.11 -11.69
CA SER A 205 58.43 57.73 -12.38
C SER A 205 58.44 58.21 -13.83
N ILE A 206 57.35 58.04 -14.58
CA ILE A 206 57.25 58.53 -15.97
C ILE A 206 57.46 60.05 -16.01
N ALA A 207 56.82 60.81 -15.10
CA ALA A 207 56.96 62.25 -15.07
C ALA A 207 58.41 62.72 -14.86
N GLY A 208 59.20 61.99 -14.08
CA GLY A 208 60.63 62.29 -13.86
C GLY A 208 61.56 61.86 -15.00
N LEU A 209 61.15 60.91 -15.84
CA LEU A 209 61.99 60.33 -16.90
C LEU A 209 61.83 61.00 -18.27
N VAL A 210 60.80 61.82 -18.46
CA VAL A 210 60.54 62.51 -19.73
C VAL A 210 61.44 63.77 -19.83
N PRO A 211 62.39 63.83 -20.79
CA PRO A 211 63.30 64.95 -20.95
C PRO A 211 62.60 66.21 -21.48
N GLN A 212 63.22 67.37 -21.24
CA GLN A 212 62.74 68.65 -21.79
C GLN A 212 62.71 68.59 -23.32
N GLY A 213 61.56 68.91 -23.91
CA GLY A 213 61.33 68.79 -25.36
C GLY A 213 60.56 67.54 -25.80
N VAL A 214 60.14 66.66 -24.89
CA VAL A 214 59.21 65.56 -25.17
C VAL A 214 57.89 65.78 -24.44
N ARG A 215 56.76 65.53 -25.11
CA ARG A 215 55.42 65.57 -24.50
C ARG A 215 54.70 64.24 -24.75
N LEU A 216 54.29 63.57 -23.68
CA LEU A 216 53.44 62.39 -23.77
C LEU A 216 51.98 62.80 -24.03
N THR A 217 51.32 62.06 -24.92
CA THR A 217 49.92 62.31 -25.34
C THR A 217 48.98 61.24 -24.81
N SER A 218 49.44 60.00 -24.69
CA SER A 218 48.62 58.92 -24.15
C SER A 218 49.48 57.91 -23.40
N ILE A 219 48.86 57.32 -22.37
CA ILE A 219 49.39 56.17 -21.64
C ILE A 219 48.24 55.19 -21.59
N SER A 220 48.45 53.98 -22.11
CA SER A 220 47.47 52.91 -22.05
C SER A 220 48.14 51.62 -21.58
N SER A 221 47.40 50.78 -20.86
CA SER A 221 47.85 49.45 -20.47
C SER A 221 47.09 48.39 -21.25
N ASP A 222 47.81 47.42 -21.80
CA ASP A 222 47.19 46.25 -22.41
C ASP A 222 46.88 45.21 -21.32
N GLU A 223 45.58 45.03 -21.03
CA GLU A 223 45.10 44.05 -20.07
C GLU A 223 44.89 42.70 -20.77
N LYS A 224 45.96 41.88 -20.80
CA LYS A 224 45.85 40.49 -21.25
C LYS A 224 45.70 39.55 -20.05
N ARG A 225 44.55 38.86 -19.99
CA ARG A 225 44.22 37.82 -18.98
C ARG A 225 44.32 38.31 -17.52
N GLY A 226 43.85 39.53 -17.23
CA GLY A 226 43.76 40.05 -15.86
C GLY A 226 45.11 40.34 -15.20
N THR A 227 46.18 40.50 -15.99
CA THR A 227 47.49 40.97 -15.54
C THR A 227 47.98 42.09 -16.44
N PHE A 228 48.31 43.24 -15.87
CA PHE A 228 48.89 44.38 -16.58
C PHE A 228 50.36 44.05 -16.90
N ARG A 229 50.65 43.65 -18.14
CA ARG A 229 52.01 43.22 -18.54
C ARG A 229 52.76 44.25 -19.36
N SER A 230 52.07 45.07 -20.14
CA SER A 230 52.70 46.13 -20.92
C SER A 230 51.96 47.46 -20.83
N VAL A 231 52.73 48.54 -20.94
CA VAL A 231 52.26 49.91 -21.08
C VAL A 231 52.72 50.41 -22.43
N VAL A 232 51.78 51.00 -23.17
CA VAL A 232 52.05 51.72 -24.41
C VAL A 232 52.03 53.22 -24.10
N LEU A 233 53.16 53.86 -24.40
CA LEU A 233 53.40 55.29 -24.24
C LEU A 233 53.44 55.94 -25.62
N GLU A 234 52.58 56.93 -25.84
CA GLU A 234 52.60 57.74 -27.05
C GLU A 234 53.05 59.15 -26.71
N GLY A 235 53.86 59.74 -27.58
CA GLY A 235 54.34 61.10 -27.37
C GLY A 235 54.86 61.76 -28.64
N VAL A 236 55.15 63.04 -28.50
CA VAL A 236 55.67 63.91 -29.56
C VAL A 236 56.96 64.58 -29.11
N VAL A 237 57.91 64.73 -30.04
CA VAL A 237 59.15 65.47 -29.83
C VAL A 237 58.99 66.88 -30.37
N MET A 238 59.27 67.87 -29.53
CA MET A 238 59.10 69.29 -29.82
C MET A 238 60.34 69.86 -30.52
N LYS A 239 60.18 70.96 -31.28
CA LYS A 239 61.28 71.66 -32.01
C LYS A 239 62.42 72.17 -31.12
N THR A 240 62.21 72.21 -29.80
CA THR A 240 63.23 72.57 -28.81
C THR A 240 64.26 71.46 -28.57
N ALA A 241 64.05 70.26 -29.10
CA ALA A 241 64.99 69.15 -29.01
C ALA A 241 65.97 69.17 -30.20
N ASP A 242 67.21 68.75 -29.94
CA ASP A 242 68.29 68.83 -30.94
C ASP A 242 68.02 67.99 -32.19
N ASN A 243 67.56 66.75 -32.02
CA ASN A 243 67.28 65.82 -33.11
C ASN A 243 66.28 64.73 -32.67
N PHE A 244 65.27 64.44 -33.49
CA PHE A 244 64.25 63.43 -33.23
C PHE A 244 64.84 62.05 -32.88
N ASP A 245 65.75 61.54 -33.71
CA ASP A 245 66.31 60.20 -33.54
C ASP A 245 67.17 60.09 -32.27
N ALA A 246 67.92 61.15 -31.95
CA ALA A 246 68.74 61.21 -30.75
C ALA A 246 67.87 61.23 -29.48
N THR A 247 66.77 62.00 -29.49
CA THR A 247 65.85 62.10 -28.37
C THR A 247 65.08 60.81 -28.13
N VAL A 248 64.57 60.15 -29.18
CA VAL A 248 63.85 58.87 -29.05
C VAL A 248 64.78 57.78 -28.53
N ASN A 249 66.01 57.69 -29.04
CA ASN A 249 66.99 56.70 -28.56
C ASN A 249 67.44 56.96 -27.12
N SER A 250 67.59 58.23 -26.72
CA SER A 250 67.85 58.59 -25.32
C SER A 250 66.70 58.16 -24.41
N LEU A 251 65.46 58.40 -24.86
CA LEU A 251 64.25 58.04 -24.12
C LEU A 251 64.12 56.51 -23.95
N LEU A 252 64.40 55.72 -24.98
CA LEU A 252 64.46 54.25 -24.87
C LEU A 252 65.49 53.78 -23.83
N LYS A 253 66.68 54.41 -23.78
CA LYS A 253 67.69 54.07 -22.76
C LYS A 253 67.24 54.43 -21.34
N ILE A 254 66.62 55.60 -21.17
CA ILE A 254 66.10 56.06 -19.88
C ILE A 254 65.01 55.12 -19.37
N PHE A 255 64.04 54.76 -20.22
CA PHE A 255 63.00 53.80 -19.86
C PHE A 255 63.55 52.40 -19.55
N ALA A 256 64.59 51.94 -20.27
CA ALA A 256 65.26 50.67 -19.99
C ALA A 256 65.98 50.66 -18.62
N SER A 257 66.38 51.83 -18.12
CA SER A 257 67.03 51.98 -16.82
C SER A 257 66.05 52.20 -15.66
N SER A 258 64.75 52.31 -15.93
CA SER A 258 63.74 52.52 -14.89
C SER A 258 63.46 51.24 -14.10
N PRO A 259 63.25 51.32 -12.77
CA PRO A 259 62.88 50.15 -11.97
C PRO A 259 61.49 49.58 -12.33
N PHE A 260 60.63 50.36 -12.99
CA PHE A 260 59.24 49.98 -13.29
C PHE A 260 59.04 49.43 -14.71
N PHE A 261 60.00 49.63 -15.62
CA PHE A 261 59.87 49.29 -17.03
C PHE A 261 61.04 48.44 -17.52
N LYS A 262 60.74 47.38 -18.28
CA LYS A 262 61.72 46.56 -19.00
C LYS A 262 61.42 46.54 -20.49
N ASN A 263 62.46 46.28 -21.28
CA ASN A 263 62.36 46.01 -22.71
C ASN A 263 61.58 47.09 -23.51
N PRO A 264 61.94 48.39 -23.44
CA PRO A 264 61.26 49.39 -24.23
C PRO A 264 61.48 49.14 -25.72
N ARG A 265 60.39 49.06 -26.47
CA ARG A 265 60.38 48.82 -27.92
C ARG A 265 59.68 49.96 -28.63
N LEU A 266 60.32 50.50 -29.66
CA LEU A 266 59.72 51.49 -30.54
C LEU A 266 58.77 50.77 -31.53
N ILE A 267 57.47 51.02 -31.40
CA ILE A 267 56.44 50.46 -32.29
C ILE A 267 56.30 51.33 -33.53
N LYS A 268 56.31 52.65 -33.34
CA LYS A 268 56.05 53.62 -34.40
C LYS A 268 56.91 54.86 -34.19
N ALA A 269 57.46 55.40 -35.28
CA ALA A 269 58.14 56.68 -35.31
C ALA A 269 57.84 57.37 -36.65
N GLU A 270 57.26 58.57 -36.58
CA GLU A 270 56.89 59.37 -37.75
C GLU A 270 57.49 60.76 -37.61
N ALA A 271 58.46 61.09 -38.46
CA ALA A 271 59.01 62.44 -38.57
C ALA A 271 58.03 63.35 -39.33
N SER A 272 57.78 64.55 -38.82
CA SER A 272 56.86 65.52 -39.41
C SER A 272 57.61 66.44 -40.37
N SER A 273 57.36 66.35 -41.68
CA SER A 273 57.91 67.25 -42.72
C SER A 273 57.16 68.58 -42.86
N ASP A 274 56.51 69.05 -41.79
CA ASP A 274 55.70 70.28 -41.79
C ASP A 274 56.48 71.40 -41.10
N GLU A 275 57.13 72.28 -41.88
CA GLU A 275 58.01 73.37 -41.39
C GLU A 275 57.29 74.35 -40.45
N ASN A 276 55.95 74.38 -40.48
CA ASN A 276 55.13 75.34 -39.72
C ASN A 276 54.61 74.82 -38.37
N LYS A 277 54.94 73.58 -37.96
CA LYS A 277 54.54 73.01 -36.66
C LYS A 277 55.69 73.00 -35.65
N LYS A 278 55.36 73.23 -34.37
CA LYS A 278 56.31 73.18 -33.23
C LYS A 278 56.80 71.75 -32.87
N ILE A 279 56.56 70.76 -33.71
CA ILE A 279 56.78 69.32 -33.46
C ILE A 279 57.69 68.76 -34.55
N ILE A 280 58.71 68.00 -34.16
CA ILE A 280 59.67 67.34 -35.07
C ILE A 280 59.15 65.96 -35.50
N GLY A 281 58.44 65.24 -34.62
CA GLY A 281 57.85 63.94 -34.93
C GLY A 281 57.07 63.33 -33.77
N ALA A 282 56.37 62.23 -34.04
CA ALA A 282 55.61 61.44 -33.07
C ALA A 282 56.21 60.03 -32.90
N PHE A 283 56.10 59.47 -31.71
CA PHE A 283 56.57 58.12 -31.39
C PHE A 283 55.56 57.34 -30.54
N THR A 284 55.64 56.02 -30.66
CA THR A 284 54.92 55.06 -29.82
C THR A 284 55.91 54.03 -29.29
N ILE A 285 56.00 53.91 -27.98
CA ILE A 285 56.90 52.99 -27.28
C ILE A 285 56.08 52.04 -26.42
N GLU A 286 56.37 50.75 -26.51
CA GLU A 286 55.83 49.75 -25.60
C GLU A 286 56.89 49.31 -24.60
N CYS A 287 56.51 49.25 -23.33
CA CYS A 287 57.36 48.80 -22.23
C CYS A 287 56.66 47.68 -21.46
N GLU A 288 57.41 46.69 -20.99
CA GLU A 288 56.90 45.67 -20.06
C GLU A 288 56.93 46.21 -18.62
N ILE A 289 55.86 46.01 -17.85
CA ILE A 289 55.78 46.42 -16.44
C ILE A 289 56.49 45.39 -15.56
N VAL A 290 57.35 45.86 -14.67
CA VAL A 290 57.99 45.04 -13.64
C VAL A 290 57.29 45.29 -12.31
N TYR A 291 56.77 44.21 -11.72
CA TYR A 291 56.28 44.17 -10.34
C TYR A 291 57.35 43.63 -9.40
#